data_AF-A0A8S1CW31-F1
#
_entry.id   AF-A0A8S1CW31-F1
#
_cell.length_a   1.000
_cell.length_b   1.000
_cell.length_c   1.000
_cell.angle_alpha   90.00
_cell.angle_beta   90.00
_cell.angle_gamma   90.00
#
_symmetry.space_group_name_H-M   'P 1'
#
loop_
_entity.id
_entity.type
_entity.pdbx_description
1 polymer ?
#
loop_
_entity_poly.entity_id
_entity_poly.type
_entity_poly.pdbx_seq_one_letter_code
_entity_poly.pdbx_strand_id
1 'polypeptide(L)'
;MKELNMKGPADIADLLDKQSDLSETSKCFVKCIAEKMEIFSDNALVESKVLEWIEESKNKNETVAEVEWKIYETCKGISETNECETAAKMLRCGMKVAAENGLH
;
A
#
# COMPACT_ATOMS: atom_id res chain seq x y z
N MET A 1 -6.37 20.90 -22.86
CA MET A 1 -5.87 20.11 -21.72
C MET A 1 -6.50 20.71 -20.47
N LYS A 2 -7.36 19.97 -19.76
CA LYS A 2 -7.95 20.45 -18.50
C LYS A 2 -6.94 20.21 -17.39
N GLU A 3 -6.56 21.27 -16.69
CA GLU A 3 -5.72 21.22 -15.51
C GLU A 3 -6.45 20.43 -14.42
N LEU A 4 -5.86 19.32 -13.98
CA LEU A 4 -6.33 18.58 -12.82
C LEU A 4 -5.86 19.32 -11.57
N ASN A 5 -6.73 20.16 -11.02
CA ASN A 5 -6.57 20.75 -9.70
C ASN A 5 -6.85 19.67 -8.64
N MET A 6 -5.82 18.95 -8.21
CA MET A 6 -5.90 17.97 -7.10
C MET A 6 -6.03 18.71 -5.77
N LYS A 7 -7.23 18.70 -5.17
CA LYS A 7 -7.53 19.29 -3.86
C LYS A 7 -7.50 18.20 -2.78
N GLY A 8 -6.30 17.72 -2.47
CA GLY A 8 -6.00 17.05 -1.21
C GLY A 8 -6.29 15.53 -1.14
N PRO A 9 -6.17 14.92 0.05
CA PRO A 9 -6.17 13.47 0.25
C PRO A 9 -7.43 12.75 -0.24
N ALA A 10 -8.59 13.42 -0.14
CA ALA A 10 -9.85 12.89 -0.61
C ALA A 10 -9.87 12.71 -2.14
N ASP A 11 -9.26 13.61 -2.91
CA ASP A 11 -9.17 13.50 -4.37
C ASP A 11 -8.19 12.39 -4.81
N ILE A 12 -7.16 12.09 -4.00
CA ILE A 12 -6.25 10.97 -4.24
C ILE A 12 -6.92 9.65 -3.88
N ALA A 13 -7.62 9.59 -2.74
CA ALA A 13 -8.43 8.44 -2.36
C ALA A 13 -9.48 8.15 -3.44
N ASP A 14 -10.19 9.17 -3.93
CA ASP A 14 -11.12 9.05 -5.05
C ASP A 14 -10.45 8.58 -6.35
N LEU A 15 -9.19 8.93 -6.62
CA LEU A 15 -8.47 8.49 -7.82
C LEU A 15 -7.98 7.04 -7.70
N LEU A 16 -7.54 6.63 -6.52
CA LEU A 16 -7.18 5.24 -6.19
C LEU A 16 -8.42 4.33 -6.17
N ASP A 17 -9.53 4.88 -5.70
CA ASP A 17 -10.83 4.21 -5.67
C ASP A 17 -11.51 4.24 -7.05
N LYS A 18 -11.23 5.22 -7.93
CA LYS A 18 -11.67 5.23 -9.36
C LYS A 18 -10.74 4.47 -10.30
N GLN A 19 -9.51 4.15 -9.88
CA GLN A 19 -8.68 3.09 -10.49
C GLN A 19 -9.16 1.67 -10.10
N SER A 20 -10.37 1.55 -9.54
CA SER A 20 -11.10 0.29 -9.29
C SER A 20 -11.49 -0.40 -10.60
N ASP A 21 -10.49 -0.94 -11.28
CA ASP A 21 -10.44 -2.38 -11.52
C ASP A 21 -9.06 -2.67 -12.09
N LEU A 22 -8.07 -2.81 -11.20
CA LEU A 22 -6.88 -3.54 -11.58
C LEU A 22 -7.36 -4.87 -12.16
N SER A 23 -6.93 -5.18 -13.38
CA SER A 23 -7.18 -6.50 -13.95
C SER A 23 -6.67 -7.58 -13.00
N GLU A 24 -7.24 -8.78 -13.06
CA GLU A 24 -6.74 -9.90 -12.25
C GLU A 24 -5.23 -10.10 -12.40
N THR A 25 -4.72 -9.95 -13.64
CA THR A 25 -3.28 -9.98 -13.93
C THR A 25 -2.51 -8.91 -13.17
N SER A 26 -3.02 -7.68 -13.10
CA SER A 26 -2.38 -6.59 -12.37
C SER A 26 -2.41 -6.83 -10.86
N LYS A 27 -3.52 -7.35 -10.31
CA LYS A 27 -3.63 -7.73 -8.90
C LYS A 27 -2.61 -8.81 -8.53
N CYS A 28 -2.50 -9.85 -9.36
CA CYS A 28 -1.52 -10.91 -9.12
C CYS A 28 -0.07 -10.46 -9.37
N PHE A 29 0.15 -9.47 -10.22
CA PHE A 29 1.47 -8.84 -10.34
C PHE A 29 1.89 -8.15 -9.04
N VAL A 30 0.97 -7.42 -8.39
CA VAL A 30 1.23 -6.81 -7.07
C VAL A 30 1.60 -7.87 -6.04
N LYS A 31 0.83 -8.96 -5.96
CA LYS A 31 1.17 -10.13 -5.12
C LYS A 31 2.58 -10.63 -5.40
N CYS A 32 2.91 -10.89 -6.68
CA CYS A 32 4.21 -11.42 -7.08
C CYS A 32 5.37 -10.52 -6.66
N ILE A 33 5.22 -9.19 -6.80
CA ILE A 33 6.24 -8.23 -6.35
C ILE A 33 6.36 -8.25 -4.82
N ALA A 34 5.25 -8.25 -4.08
CA ALA A 34 5.26 -8.29 -2.63
C ALA A 34 5.88 -9.60 -2.08
N GLU A 35 5.62 -10.74 -2.72
CA GLU A 35 6.27 -12.02 -2.41
C GLU A 35 7.77 -11.99 -2.71
N LYS A 36 8.18 -11.40 -3.84
CA LYS A 36 9.59 -11.24 -4.20
C LYS A 36 10.35 -10.34 -3.22
N MET A 37 9.66 -9.39 -2.62
CA MET A 37 10.18 -8.53 -1.55
C MET A 37 10.10 -9.19 -0.18
N GLU A 38 9.57 -10.41 -0.09
CA GLU A 38 9.38 -11.18 1.15
C GLU A 38 8.45 -10.53 2.17
N ILE A 39 7.72 -9.46 1.80
CA ILE A 39 6.81 -8.74 2.71
C ILE A 39 5.39 -9.30 2.71
N PHE A 40 5.08 -10.25 1.82
CA PHE A 40 3.79 -10.91 1.71
C PHE A 40 3.96 -12.41 1.46
N SER A 41 3.24 -13.24 2.22
CA SER A 41 3.20 -14.71 2.08
C SER A 41 1.90 -15.21 2.69
N ASP A 42 1.40 -16.35 2.21
CA ASP A 42 0.24 -17.04 2.82
C ASP A 42 -0.96 -16.11 3.06
N ASN A 43 -1.26 -15.27 2.08
CA ASN A 43 -2.35 -14.31 2.11
C ASN A 43 -2.25 -13.20 3.19
N ALA A 44 -1.05 -12.94 3.71
CA ALA A 44 -0.83 -11.95 4.76
C ALA A 44 0.52 -11.24 4.62
N LEU A 45 0.66 -10.10 5.30
CA LEU A 45 1.95 -9.45 5.46
C LEU A 45 2.88 -10.32 6.33
N VAL A 46 4.13 -10.44 5.92
CA VAL A 46 5.18 -11.03 6.76
C VAL A 46 5.66 -9.96 7.73
N GLU A 47 5.08 -9.93 8.93
CA GLU A 47 5.29 -8.88 9.93
C GLU A 47 6.77 -8.56 10.16
N SER A 48 7.62 -9.59 10.35
CA SER A 48 9.05 -9.39 10.58
C SER A 48 9.75 -8.62 9.45
N LYS A 49 9.38 -8.89 8.20
CA LYS A 49 9.96 -8.26 7.01
C LYS A 49 9.46 -6.83 6.81
N VAL A 50 8.19 -6.58 7.12
CA VAL A 50 7.63 -5.22 7.13
C VAL A 50 8.27 -4.37 8.22
N LEU A 51 8.47 -4.92 9.42
CA LEU A 51 9.13 -4.21 10.50
C LEU A 51 10.62 -3.93 10.21
N GLU A 52 11.32 -4.87 9.57
CA GLU A 52 12.69 -4.66 9.08
C GLU A 52 12.74 -3.49 8.09
N TRP A 53 11.81 -3.45 7.12
CA TRP A 53 11.70 -2.35 6.16
C TRP A 53 11.48 -0.99 6.86
N ILE A 54 10.56 -0.92 7.82
CA ILE A 54 10.26 0.32 8.55
C ILE A 54 11.49 0.81 9.32
N GLU A 55 12.24 -0.10 9.95
CA GLU A 55 13.47 0.26 10.68
C GLU A 55 14.57 0.73 9.71
N GLU A 56 14.71 0.11 8.54
CA GLU A 56 15.60 0.62 7.49
C GLU A 56 15.22 2.03 7.04
N SER A 57 13.93 2.30 6.85
CA SER A 57 13.43 3.63 6.50
C SER A 57 13.70 4.62 7.62
N LYS A 58 13.56 4.23 8.88
CA LYS A 58 13.81 5.11 10.04
C LYS A 58 15.26 5.61 10.06
N ASN A 59 16.20 4.76 9.66
CA ASN A 59 17.61 5.13 9.52
C ASN A 59 17.89 6.13 8.38
N LYS A 60 16.97 6.25 7.41
CA LYS A 60 17.11 7.11 6.22
C LYS A 60 16.27 8.39 6.34
N ASN A 61 15.03 8.27 6.82
CA ASN A 61 14.05 9.33 6.95
C ASN A 61 12.95 8.93 7.96
N GLU A 62 12.96 9.56 9.14
CA GLU A 62 12.02 9.29 10.22
C GLU A 62 10.56 9.55 9.83
N THR A 63 10.27 10.62 9.08
CA THR A 63 8.91 10.93 8.62
C THR A 63 8.36 9.84 7.68
N VAL A 64 9.21 9.27 6.83
CA VAL A 64 8.81 8.15 5.96
C VAL A 64 8.49 6.92 6.81
N ALA A 65 9.34 6.59 7.78
CA ALA A 65 9.12 5.45 8.67
C ALA A 65 7.83 5.57 9.51
N GLU A 66 7.51 6.77 10.00
CA GLU A 66 6.25 7.02 10.70
C GLU A 66 5.02 6.74 9.83
N VAL A 67 5.09 7.08 8.54
CA VAL A 67 3.98 6.82 7.60
C VAL A 67 3.93 5.35 7.22
N GLU A 68 5.06 4.69 6.99
CA GLU A 68 5.11 3.24 6.76
C GLU A 68 4.56 2.46 7.97
N TRP A 69 4.87 2.89 9.20
CA TRP A 69 4.26 2.34 10.41
C TRP A 69 2.74 2.52 10.43
N LYS A 70 2.24 3.71 10.09
CA LYS A 70 0.79 3.96 9.99
C LYS A 70 0.14 3.08 8.92
N ILE A 71 0.79 2.87 7.77
CA ILE A 71 0.32 1.96 6.72
C ILE A 71 0.22 0.55 7.28
N TYR A 72 1.27 0.04 7.94
CA TYR A 72 1.25 -1.29 8.54
C TYR A 72 0.09 -1.45 9.53
N GLU A 73 -0.01 -0.58 10.54
CA GLU A 73 -1.06 -0.68 11.56
C GLU A 73 -2.47 -0.60 10.97
N THR A 74 -2.66 0.22 9.93
CA THR A 74 -3.97 0.42 9.29
C THR A 74 -4.35 -0.76 8.39
N CYS A 75 -3.39 -1.33 7.66
CA CYS A 75 -3.66 -2.26 6.57
C CYS A 75 -3.39 -3.73 6.90
N LYS A 76 -2.66 -4.05 7.99
CA LYS A 76 -2.23 -5.42 8.33
C LYS A 76 -3.35 -6.45 8.50
N GLY A 77 -4.57 -6.00 8.81
CA GLY A 77 -5.74 -6.87 8.98
C GLY A 77 -6.50 -7.19 7.69
N ILE A 78 -6.10 -6.63 6.55
CA ILE A 78 -6.77 -6.89 5.27
C ILE A 78 -6.51 -8.32 4.85
N SER A 79 -7.57 -9.07 4.59
CA SER A 79 -7.48 -10.43 4.05
C SER A 79 -8.74 -10.73 3.24
N GLU A 80 -8.56 -11.27 2.05
CA GLU A 80 -9.62 -11.69 1.14
C GLU A 80 -9.50 -13.19 0.86
N THR A 81 -10.50 -13.78 0.21
CA THR A 81 -10.43 -15.19 -0.21
C THR A 81 -9.37 -15.43 -1.29
N ASN A 82 -9.04 -14.42 -2.10
CA ASN A 82 -8.05 -14.49 -3.17
C ASN A 82 -6.82 -13.66 -2.77
N GLU A 83 -5.62 -14.26 -2.85
CA GLU A 83 -4.35 -13.62 -2.45
C GLU A 83 -3.97 -12.43 -3.32
N CYS A 84 -4.30 -12.45 -4.61
CA CYS A 84 -4.11 -11.32 -5.52
C CYS A 84 -5.02 -10.15 -5.12
N GLU A 85 -6.27 -10.43 -4.71
CA GLU A 85 -7.19 -9.41 -4.19
C GLU A 85 -6.70 -8.84 -2.85
N THR A 86 -6.21 -9.70 -1.95
CA THR A 86 -5.61 -9.25 -0.69
C THR A 86 -4.45 -8.30 -0.95
N ALA A 87 -3.48 -8.68 -1.78
CA ALA A 87 -2.32 -7.85 -2.09
C ALA A 87 -2.72 -6.53 -2.75
N ALA A 88 -3.69 -6.56 -3.67
CA ALA A 88 -4.20 -5.35 -4.32
C ALA A 88 -4.93 -4.42 -3.34
N LYS A 89 -5.74 -4.95 -2.42
CA LYS A 89 -6.42 -4.14 -1.38
C LYS A 89 -5.43 -3.58 -0.38
N MET A 90 -4.42 -4.34 0.03
CA MET A 90 -3.32 -3.84 0.88
C MET A 90 -2.57 -2.70 0.21
N LEU A 91 -2.22 -2.83 -1.09
CA LEU A 91 -1.57 -1.76 -1.84
C LEU A 91 -2.43 -0.49 -1.88
N ARG A 92 -3.72 -0.61 -2.20
CA ARG A 92 -4.64 0.54 -2.20
C ARG A 92 -4.73 1.19 -0.83
N CYS A 93 -4.82 0.40 0.24
CA CYS A 93 -4.81 0.89 1.61
C CYS A 93 -3.52 1.67 1.91
N GLY A 94 -2.36 1.11 1.55
CA GLY A 94 -1.07 1.78 1.72
C GLY A 94 -0.96 3.08 0.95
N MET A 95 -1.35 3.10 -0.33
CA MET A 95 -1.34 4.32 -1.16
C MET A 95 -2.27 5.40 -0.60
N LYS A 96 -3.45 5.02 -0.08
CA LYS A 96 -4.38 5.94 0.55
C LYS A 96 -3.77 6.58 1.80
N VAL A 97 -3.24 5.76 2.72
CA VAL A 97 -2.62 6.26 3.95
C VAL A 97 -1.39 7.11 3.64
N ALA A 98 -0.56 6.71 2.67
CA ALA A 98 0.59 7.48 2.20
C ALA A 98 0.17 8.87 1.72
N ALA A 99 -0.83 8.95 0.84
CA ALA A 99 -1.37 10.19 0.31
C ALA A 99 -1.96 11.10 1.39
N GLU A 100 -2.70 10.53 2.35
CA GLU A 100 -3.26 11.25 3.52
C GLU A 100 -2.16 11.83 4.43
N ASN A 101 -0.96 11.25 4.41
CA ASN A 101 0.17 11.71 5.19
C ASN A 101 1.25 12.42 4.35
N GLY A 102 0.94 12.80 3.11
CA GLY A 102 1.82 13.62 2.28
C GLY A 102 2.99 12.89 1.64
N LEU A 103 3.00 11.55 1.61
CA LEU A 103 3.90 10.77 0.76
C LEU A 103 3.22 10.53 -0.59
N HIS A 104 3.86 10.98 -1.67
CA HIS A 104 3.36 10.90 -3.05
C HIS A 104 4.45 10.40 -4.00
#